data_AF-A0A4S8IPK3-F1
#
_entry.id   AF-A0A4S8IPK3-F1
#
_cell.length_a   1.000
_cell.length_b   1.000
_cell.length_c   1.000
_cell.angle_alpha   90.00
_cell.angle_beta   90.00
_cell.angle_gamma   90.00
#
_symmetry.space_group_name_H-M   'P 1'
#
loop_
_entity.id
_entity.type
_entity.pdbx_description
1 polymer ?
#
loop_
_entity_poly.entity_id
_entity_poly.type
_entity_poly.pdbx_seq_one_letter_code
_entity_poly.pdbx_strand_id
1 'polypeptide(L)'
;MASLRTRSAGPYEDLLHRGGEGHGGWPALTCVIADGFMTFAADVARELGVPAMFFRTVSACSIWSYLCIPELLRTGELPFPGSGIVLPATSDSDVGVA
;
A
#
# COMPACT_ATOMS: atom_id res chain seq x y z
N MET A 1 4.12 8.91 -14.54
CA MET A 1 3.28 9.64 -13.56
C MET A 1 3.78 9.29 -12.17
N ALA A 2 4.09 10.26 -11.31
CA ALA A 2 4.68 9.98 -10.00
C ALA A 2 3.59 9.73 -8.95
N SER A 3 3.53 8.52 -8.40
CA SER A 3 2.58 8.13 -7.35
C SER A 3 3.12 8.45 -5.95
N LEU A 4 2.26 8.34 -4.94
CA LEU A 4 2.66 8.38 -3.53
C LEU A 4 3.78 7.37 -3.25
N ARG A 5 3.63 6.14 -3.76
CA ARG A 5 4.64 5.08 -3.61
C ARG A 5 6.02 5.51 -4.11
N THR A 6 6.10 6.15 -5.28
CA THR A 6 7.38 6.52 -5.89
C THR A 6 8.02 7.79 -5.31
N ARG A 7 7.24 8.66 -4.66
CA ARG A 7 7.75 9.95 -4.13
C ARG A 7 7.95 9.94 -2.62
N SER A 8 7.19 9.12 -1.90
CA SER A 8 7.15 9.15 -0.44
C SER A 8 8.02 8.09 0.21
N ALA A 9 8.45 7.04 -0.50
CA ALA A 9 9.27 5.98 0.08
C ALA A 9 10.60 6.49 0.65
N GLY A 10 11.40 7.23 -0.13
CA GLY A 10 12.69 7.77 0.32
C GLY A 10 12.57 8.72 1.52
N PRO A 11 11.73 9.78 1.46
CA PRO A 11 11.53 10.66 2.61
C PRO A 11 11.00 9.94 3.87
N TYR A 12 10.21 8.87 3.68
CA TYR A 12 9.69 8.06 4.77
C TYR A 12 10.79 7.21 5.41
N GLU A 13 11.64 6.60 4.59
CA GLU A 13 12.82 5.86 5.04
C GLU A 13 13.79 6.78 5.83
N ASP A 14 14.13 7.94 5.28
CA ASP A 14 14.99 8.94 5.95
C ASP A 14 14.43 9.34 7.33
N LEU A 15 13.12 9.52 7.43
CA LEU A 15 12.45 9.85 8.69
C LEU A 15 12.58 8.72 9.71
N LEU A 16 12.37 7.48 9.28
CA LEU A 16 12.38 6.33 10.18
C LEU A 16 13.80 5.94 10.61
N HIS A 17 14.82 6.05 9.76
CA HIS A 17 16.23 5.87 10.16
C HIS A 17 16.63 6.84 11.28
N ARG A 18 16.24 8.12 11.14
CA ARG A 18 16.49 9.14 12.18
C ARG A 18 15.79 8.83 13.50
N GLY A 19 14.64 8.15 13.45
CA GLY A 19 13.92 7.68 14.63
C GLY A 19 14.48 6.37 15.21
N GLY A 20 15.14 5.54 14.39
CA GLY A 20 15.70 4.24 14.77
C GLY A 20 16.84 4.35 15.77
N GLU A 21 17.65 5.41 15.69
CA GLU A 21 18.85 5.56 16.53
C GLU A 21 18.58 6.07 17.95
N GLY A 22 17.33 6.46 18.27
CA GLY A 22 16.98 7.06 19.56
C GLY A 22 17.67 8.41 19.78
N HIS A 23 17.02 9.50 19.39
CA HIS A 23 17.59 10.85 19.50
C HIS A 23 16.92 11.68 20.61
N GLY A 24 17.64 12.67 21.16
CA GLY A 24 17.04 13.72 22.00
C GLY A 24 16.29 13.22 23.25
N GLY A 25 16.70 12.08 23.83
CA GLY A 25 16.05 11.47 25.00
C GLY A 25 14.88 10.53 24.68
N TRP A 26 14.60 10.26 23.40
CA TRP A 26 13.58 9.31 22.97
C TRP A 26 14.18 7.91 22.74
N PRO A 27 13.42 6.84 23.04
CA PRO A 27 13.84 5.48 22.74
C PRO A 27 13.90 5.22 21.24
N ALA A 28 14.68 4.22 20.85
CA ALA A 28 14.73 3.71 19.48
C ALA A 28 13.33 3.31 18.97
N LEU A 29 13.10 3.49 17.67
CA LEU A 29 11.91 3.02 16.98
C LEU A 29 11.76 1.49 17.14
N THR A 30 10.61 1.03 17.61
CA THR A 30 10.33 -0.40 17.81
C THR A 30 9.22 -0.95 16.92
N CYS A 31 8.40 -0.10 16.32
CA CYS A 31 7.33 -0.48 15.40
C CYS A 31 6.85 0.69 14.56
N VAL A 32 6.14 0.38 13.48
CA VAL A 32 5.48 1.34 12.60
C VAL A 32 3.98 1.08 12.59
N ILE A 33 3.18 2.14 12.75
CA ILE A 33 1.74 2.12 12.46
C ILE A 33 1.51 3.06 11.27
N ALA A 34 1.03 2.53 10.15
CA ALA A 34 0.88 3.27 8.90
C ALA A 34 -0.54 3.14 8.32
N ASP A 35 -0.91 4.08 7.45
CA ASP A 35 -2.14 3.96 6.66
C ASP A 35 -2.01 2.77 5.67
N GLY A 36 -3.06 1.96 5.53
CA GLY A 36 -3.03 0.77 4.69
C GLY A 36 -2.95 1.01 3.18
N PHE A 37 -3.05 2.25 2.70
CA PHE A 37 -2.69 2.62 1.33
C PHE A 37 -1.21 2.98 1.16
N MET A 38 -0.48 3.23 2.25
CA MET A 38 0.97 3.44 2.23
C MET A 38 1.72 2.11 2.15
N THR A 39 1.50 1.35 1.08
CA THR A 39 2.08 -0.01 0.93
C THR A 39 3.60 -0.02 0.99
N PHE A 40 4.27 1.07 0.59
CA PHE A 40 5.72 1.24 0.72
C PHE A 40 6.21 1.23 2.17
N ALA A 41 5.37 1.57 3.14
CA ALA A 41 5.77 1.56 4.55
C ALA A 41 6.08 0.14 5.04
N ALA A 42 5.51 -0.90 4.40
CA ALA A 42 5.82 -2.29 4.71
C ALA A 42 7.26 -2.63 4.34
N ASP A 43 7.69 -2.22 3.14
CA ASP A 43 9.04 -2.45 2.63
C ASP A 43 10.07 -1.76 3.52
N VAL A 44 9.83 -0.49 3.86
CA VAL A 44 10.73 0.31 4.70
C VAL A 44 10.81 -0.26 6.13
N ALA A 45 9.68 -0.62 6.75
CA ALA A 45 9.68 -1.22 8.09
C ALA A 45 10.42 -2.57 8.12
N ARG A 46 10.25 -3.38 7.07
CA ARG A 46 10.99 -4.65 6.89
C ARG A 46 12.50 -4.40 6.83
N GLU A 47 12.94 -3.38 6.10
CA GLU A 47 14.36 -3.01 5.98
C GLU A 47 14.96 -2.51 7.29
N LEU A 48 14.14 -1.83 8.11
CA LEU A 48 14.51 -1.40 9.46
C LEU A 48 14.43 -2.52 10.51
N GLY A 49 13.91 -3.70 10.15
CA GLY A 49 13.77 -4.84 11.07
C GLY A 49 12.70 -4.63 12.16
N VAL A 50 11.74 -3.73 11.96
CA VAL A 50 10.66 -3.44 12.91
C VAL A 50 9.30 -3.90 12.38
N PRO A 51 8.38 -4.36 13.24
CA PRO A 51 7.03 -4.73 12.83
C PRO A 51 6.24 -3.52 12.29
N ALA A 52 5.47 -3.76 11.23
CA ALA A 52 4.52 -2.81 10.66
C ALA A 52 3.08 -3.25 10.92
N MET A 53 2.25 -2.32 11.38
CA MET A 53 0.80 -2.48 11.55
C MET A 53 0.09 -1.49 10.64
N PHE A 54 -0.86 -1.99 9.84
CA PHE A 54 -1.58 -1.17 8.88
C PHE A 54 -2.99 -0.86 9.35
N PHE A 55 -3.31 0.42 9.42
CA PHE A 55 -4.63 0.91 9.73
C PHE A 55 -5.37 1.30 8.45
N ARG A 56 -6.55 0.73 8.24
CA ARG A 56 -7.44 1.14 7.15
C ARG A 56 -8.36 2.24 7.67
N THR A 57 -8.14 3.45 7.17
CA THR A 57 -8.93 4.64 7.50
C THR A 57 -10.35 4.59 6.91
N VAL A 58 -10.57 3.75 5.91
CA VAL A 58 -11.88 3.50 5.29
C VAL A 58 -12.64 2.37 6.01
N SER A 59 -13.96 2.34 5.85
CA SER A 59 -14.80 1.30 6.45
C SER A 59 -14.53 -0.08 5.84
N ALA A 60 -14.95 -1.13 6.57
CA ALA A 60 -14.84 -2.51 6.08
C ALA A 60 -15.57 -2.73 4.74
N CYS A 61 -16.74 -2.09 4.53
CA CYS A 61 -17.45 -2.22 3.26
C CYS A 61 -16.70 -1.54 2.10
N SER A 62 -15.99 -0.43 2.35
CA SER A 62 -15.12 0.18 1.34
C SER A 62 -13.94 -0.72 1.00
N ILE A 63 -13.33 -1.40 1.99
CA ILE A 63 -12.25 -2.37 1.75
C ILE A 63 -12.75 -3.50 0.85
N TRP A 64 -13.94 -4.04 1.15
CA TRP A 64 -14.55 -5.12 0.38
C TRP A 64 -14.69 -4.77 -1.10
N SER A 65 -15.09 -3.53 -1.43
CA SER A 65 -15.17 -3.08 -2.82
C SER A 65 -13.84 -3.19 -3.57
N TYR A 66 -12.70 -2.91 -2.93
CA TYR A 66 -11.38 -3.10 -3.55
C TYR A 66 -11.05 -4.58 -3.75
N LEU A 67 -11.40 -5.43 -2.79
CA LEU A 67 -11.18 -6.88 -2.88
C LEU A 67 -12.05 -7.54 -3.97
N CYS A 68 -13.19 -6.94 -4.31
CA CYS A 68 -14.02 -7.41 -5.42
C CYS A 68 -13.50 -7.00 -6.80
N ILE A 69 -12.55 -6.07 -6.91
CA ILE A 69 -12.08 -5.56 -8.22
C ILE A 69 -11.60 -6.70 -9.15
N PRO A 70 -10.73 -7.64 -8.72
CA PRO A 70 -10.27 -8.73 -9.59
C PRO A 70 -11.42 -9.57 -10.17
N GLU A 71 -12.41 -9.87 -9.34
CA GLU A 71 -13.59 -10.63 -9.74
C GLU A 71 -14.46 -9.84 -10.73
N LEU A 72 -14.69 -8.56 -10.47
CA LEU A 72 -15.45 -7.68 -11.37
C LEU A 72 -14.77 -7.50 -12.72
N LEU A 73 -13.43 -7.48 -12.76
CA LEU A 73 -12.67 -7.49 -14.01
C LEU A 73 -12.83 -8.83 -14.73
N ARG A 74 -12.72 -9.95 -14.00
CA ARG A 74 -12.86 -11.31 -14.53
C ARG A 74 -14.25 -11.57 -15.12
N THR A 75 -15.31 -11.02 -14.52
CA THR A 75 -16.69 -11.15 -15.01
C THR A 75 -17.06 -10.11 -16.07
N GLY A 76 -16.16 -9.17 -16.40
CA GLY A 76 -16.42 -8.11 -17.37
C GLY A 76 -17.37 -7.01 -16.89
N GLU A 77 -17.64 -6.94 -15.58
CA GLU A 77 -18.42 -5.86 -14.96
C GLU A 77 -17.62 -4.55 -14.90
N LEU A 78 -16.29 -4.66 -14.87
CA LEU A 78 -15.38 -3.53 -15.01
C LEU A 78 -14.54 -3.63 -16.29
N PRO A 79 -14.26 -2.48 -16.95
CA PRO A 79 -14.72 -1.15 -16.57
C PRO A 79 -16.17 -0.92 -17.05
N PHE A 80 -16.91 -0.06 -16.34
CA PHE A 80 -18.30 0.20 -16.72
C PHE A 80 -18.41 0.75 -18.15
N PRO A 81 -19.49 0.42 -18.90
CA PRO A 81 -19.74 0.98 -20.21
C PRO A 81 -19.70 2.51 -20.18
N GLY A 82 -18.97 3.12 -21.12
CA GLY A 82 -18.84 4.58 -21.21
C GLY A 82 -17.84 5.21 -20.24
N SER A 83 -17.13 4.44 -19.41
CA SER A 83 -16.09 4.96 -18.51
C SER A 83 -14.85 5.53 -19.24
N GLY A 84 -14.66 5.18 -20.51
CA GLY A 84 -13.46 5.56 -21.28
C GLY A 84 -12.17 4.92 -20.76
N ILE A 85 -12.24 4.01 -19.80
CA ILE A 85 -11.11 3.29 -19.22
C ILE A 85 -10.76 2.12 -20.15
N VAL A 86 -9.53 2.09 -20.63
CA VAL A 86 -8.97 0.94 -21.36
C VAL A 86 -8.10 0.17 -20.38
N LEU A 87 -8.49 -1.05 -20.05
CA LEU A 87 -7.65 -1.94 -19.25
C LEU A 87 -6.52 -2.49 -20.12
N PRO A 88 -5.30 -2.65 -19.57
CA PRO A 88 -4.27 -3.43 -20.25
C PRO A 88 -4.77 -4.87 -20.43
N ALA A 89 -4.44 -5.51 -21.56
CA ALA A 89 -4.82 -6.90 -21.81
C ALA A 89 -4.23 -7.79 -20.69
N THR A 90 -5.09 -8.34 -19.84
CA THR A 90 -4.68 -9.28 -18.79
C THR A 90 -4.49 -10.65 -19.42
N SER A 91 -3.30 -11.23 -19.30
CA SER A 91 -3.13 -12.67 -19.56
C SER A 91 -3.71 -13.45 -18.38
N ASP A 92 -4.30 -14.62 -18.62
CA ASP A 92 -4.91 -15.50 -17.59
C ASP A 92 -3.96 -15.90 -16.44
N SER A 93 -2.67 -15.58 -16.55
CA SER A 93 -1.61 -15.98 -15.62
C SER A 93 -1.43 -15.06 -14.41
N ASP A 94 -2.01 -13.84 -14.39
CA ASP A 94 -1.71 -12.82 -13.37
C ASP A 94 -2.74 -12.73 -12.23
N VAL A 95 -3.72 -13.64 -12.17
CA VAL A 95 -4.66 -13.76 -11.03
C VAL A 95 -4.00 -14.55 -9.89
N GLY A 96 -2.83 -14.10 -9.46
CA GLY A 96 -2.02 -14.70 -8.42
C GLY A 96 -1.81 -13.70 -7.28
N VAL A 97 -2.65 -13.83 -6.26
CA VAL A 97 -2.44 -13.50 -4.83
C VAL A 97 -1.33 -12.47 -4.52
N ALA A 98 -1.75 -11.26 -4.12
CA ALA A 98 -1.03 -10.43 -3.16
C ALA A 98 -2.04 -9.61 -2.34
#